data_AF-A0A1A7ZX84-F1
#
_entry.id   AF-A0A1A7ZX84-F1
#
_cell.length_a   1.000
_cell.length_b   1.000
_cell.length_c   1.000
_cell.angle_alpha   90.00
_cell.angle_beta   90.00
_cell.angle_gamma   90.00
#
_symmetry.space_group_name_H-M   'P 1'
#
loop_
_entity.id
_entity.type
_entity.pdbx_description
1 polymer ?
#
loop_
_entity_poly.entity_id
_entity_poly.type
_entity_poly.pdbx_seq_one_letter_code
_entity_poly.pdbx_strand_id
1 'polypeptide(L)'
;VFSQSFTASFAIYNVANGAGELLELNPPEGKGSELQYASWGPQGNQLAFVFDGEIYYKPGVMSKPLRLTSTDRDQKMVNGLSDWIYEEEVLLTYAAHWWSNDGARLAYLCINNSATPGMEIPVTEGYFLSTEESRQSQHLYSVDLKGVSRPRCISCNLIDGCSFFKAVFSPNITHFILYCLGPGIPKVSVHSTKDPSRYVIMEDNSPLAKALEDKRLPETLFRTVQADNHDLHLKLSLPQGYEANLLPLLIIVDGTPGSQSVTEEFSLNWPQVLCSTHNVALAWVDGRTGVGRGQKTVAVDPRKLGSLRVKDYLGVVELLMRLPYIDDRRIALYGKAFGGYLTLKMLAATNQLFQCTAAVAPITDFRLYSAAFSERYFGLPAKEEHAYSTASVLEEVNKLKDENFLIVHGTADARVHFQHSAELLSRLVKAEANYSLQLYPDEGHVLRELHSIQHFQRTVVNYLQTCLKHSVLLELPEEEEEEDD
;
A
#
# COMPACT_ATOMS: atom_id res chain seq x y z
N VAL A 1 1.52 25.77 7.03
CA VAL A 1 0.92 24.41 6.99
C VAL A 1 1.98 23.50 7.56
N PHE A 2 1.99 23.32 8.86
CA PHE A 2 3.06 22.63 9.58
C PHE A 2 2.44 21.45 10.34
N SER A 3 3.09 20.29 10.36
CA SER A 3 2.56 18.99 10.79
C SER A 3 2.90 18.59 12.23
N GLN A 4 3.90 19.21 12.85
CA GLN A 4 4.51 18.87 14.14
C GLN A 4 4.94 20.07 15.04
N SER A 5 4.94 21.32 14.57
CA SER A 5 5.36 22.50 15.35
C SER A 5 4.34 22.98 16.39
N PHE A 6 4.82 23.49 17.53
CA PHE A 6 3.99 24.00 18.64
C PHE A 6 4.73 25.02 19.53
N THR A 7 3.98 25.75 20.36
CA THR A 7 4.49 26.53 21.51
C THR A 7 3.79 26.07 22.80
N ALA A 8 4.49 26.08 23.94
CA ALA A 8 3.93 25.63 25.22
C ALA A 8 4.65 26.23 26.44
N SER A 9 3.96 26.26 27.59
CA SER A 9 4.57 26.53 28.91
C SER A 9 5.08 25.22 29.53
N PHE A 10 6.31 25.22 30.03
CA PHE A 10 6.96 24.03 30.59
C PHE A 10 7.21 24.17 32.10
N ALA A 11 6.92 23.12 32.87
CA ALA A 11 7.24 23.04 34.28
C ALA A 11 8.01 21.76 34.60
N ILE A 12 8.95 21.84 35.54
CA ILE A 12 9.84 20.75 35.94
C ILE A 12 9.40 20.25 37.32
N TYR A 13 9.24 18.93 37.43
CA TYR A 13 8.83 18.25 38.66
C TYR A 13 9.89 17.25 39.11
N ASN A 14 10.14 17.16 40.41
CA ASN A 14 11.10 16.21 40.97
C ASN A 14 10.40 14.90 41.37
N VAL A 15 10.74 13.80 40.69
CA VAL A 15 10.07 12.50 40.81
C VAL A 15 10.49 11.71 42.07
N ALA A 16 11.66 11.98 42.64
CA ALA A 16 12.20 11.20 43.77
C ALA A 16 11.51 11.50 45.11
N ASN A 17 11.01 12.72 45.28
CA ASN A 17 10.38 13.18 46.50
C ASN A 17 8.93 13.47 46.13
N GLY A 18 8.00 12.53 46.31
CA GLY A 18 6.58 12.63 45.90
C GLY A 18 5.75 13.77 46.53
N ALA A 19 6.40 14.81 47.05
CA ALA A 19 5.82 16.05 47.58
C ALA A 19 6.69 17.28 47.20
N GLY A 20 7.20 17.35 45.97
CA GLY A 20 8.01 18.49 45.49
C GLY A 20 7.19 19.63 44.84
N GLU A 21 7.57 20.89 45.09
CA GLU A 21 7.04 22.08 44.39
C GLU A 21 7.37 22.05 42.88
N LEU A 22 6.44 22.53 42.06
CA LEU A 22 6.60 22.68 40.62
C LEU A 22 7.47 23.89 40.29
N LEU A 23 8.53 23.69 39.50
CA LEU A 23 9.40 24.76 39.05
C LEU A 23 9.13 25.08 37.58
N GLU A 24 8.58 26.26 37.31
CA GLU A 24 8.35 26.72 35.94
C GLU A 24 9.66 27.03 35.20
N LEU A 25 9.76 26.55 33.96
CA LEU A 25 10.85 26.85 33.06
C LEU A 25 10.52 28.14 32.28
N ASN A 26 11.01 29.27 32.81
CA ASN A 26 10.79 30.59 32.24
C ASN A 26 12.02 31.10 31.46
N PRO A 27 11.82 31.87 30.38
CA PRO A 27 12.91 32.55 29.70
C PRO A 27 13.44 33.75 30.51
N PRO A 28 14.61 34.31 30.18
CA PRO A 28 15.23 35.40 30.94
C PRO A 28 14.43 36.71 30.93
N GLU A 29 13.61 36.96 29.91
CA GLU A 29 12.93 38.25 29.66
C GLU A 29 11.54 38.39 30.31
N GLY A 30 11.04 37.38 31.05
CA GLY A 30 9.80 37.52 31.83
C GLY A 30 9.20 36.19 32.30
N LYS A 31 8.48 36.21 33.43
CA LYS A 31 7.71 35.05 33.93
C LYS A 31 6.39 34.92 33.16
N GLY A 32 6.08 33.71 32.67
CA GLY A 32 4.80 33.37 32.03
C GLY A 32 4.78 33.36 30.49
N SER A 33 5.93 33.29 29.80
CA SER A 33 6.01 33.26 28.33
C SER A 33 6.09 31.83 27.76
N GLU A 34 5.45 31.59 26.62
CA GLU A 34 5.47 30.28 25.92
C GLU A 34 6.80 30.04 25.21
N LEU A 35 7.27 28.78 25.26
CA LEU A 35 8.50 28.34 24.60
C LEU A 35 8.16 27.57 23.31
N GLN A 36 8.99 27.67 22.28
CA GLN A 36 8.81 26.95 21.02
C GLN A 36 9.22 25.47 21.13
N TYR A 37 10.11 25.15 22.07
CA TYR A 37 10.53 23.77 22.31
C TYR A 37 11.28 23.66 23.64
N ALA A 38 11.23 22.48 24.28
CA ALA A 38 12.10 22.15 25.40
C ALA A 38 12.41 20.64 25.44
N SER A 39 13.67 20.28 25.72
CA SER A 39 14.11 18.89 25.84
C SER A 39 15.22 18.72 26.90
N TRP A 40 15.26 17.52 27.47
CA TRP A 40 16.38 17.10 28.32
C TRP A 40 17.61 16.76 27.48
N GLY A 41 18.79 17.05 28.02
CA GLY A 41 20.06 16.57 27.47
C GLY A 41 20.41 15.16 27.97
N PRO A 42 21.43 14.52 27.38
CA PRO A 42 21.69 13.09 27.59
C PRO A 42 22.43 12.76 28.91
N GLN A 43 22.88 13.76 29.67
CA GLN A 43 23.63 13.56 30.92
C GLN A 43 23.00 14.34 32.08
N GLY A 44 22.84 13.67 33.22
CA GLY A 44 22.30 14.29 34.44
C GLY A 44 20.90 14.87 34.24
N ASN A 45 20.69 16.09 34.71
CA ASN A 45 19.42 16.84 34.57
C ASN A 45 19.63 18.16 33.80
N GLN A 46 20.54 18.14 32.84
CA GLN A 46 20.75 19.28 31.94
C GLN A 46 19.64 19.34 30.90
N LEU A 47 19.28 20.53 30.42
CA LEU A 47 18.20 20.72 29.45
C LEU A 47 18.45 21.92 28.55
N ALA A 48 17.87 21.89 27.36
CA ALA A 48 17.81 23.03 26.45
C ALA A 48 16.38 23.36 26.06
N PHE A 49 16.12 24.62 25.75
CA PHE A 49 14.83 25.09 25.27
C PHE A 49 15.01 26.24 24.28
N VAL A 50 14.01 26.43 23.42
CA VAL A 50 14.03 27.42 22.34
C VAL A 50 12.95 28.47 22.61
N PHE A 51 13.35 29.74 22.59
CA PHE A 51 12.49 30.89 22.82
C PHE A 51 12.86 32.02 21.87
N ASP A 52 11.87 32.58 21.16
CA ASP A 52 12.02 33.64 20.16
C ASP A 52 13.09 33.33 19.10
N GLY A 53 13.08 32.10 18.60
CA GLY A 53 14.02 31.60 17.60
C GLY A 53 15.42 31.35 18.14
N GLU A 54 15.64 31.32 19.46
CA GLU A 54 16.98 31.23 20.07
C GLU A 54 17.07 30.10 21.10
N ILE A 55 18.23 29.46 21.17
CA ILE A 55 18.47 28.31 22.05
C ILE A 55 19.05 28.77 23.38
N TYR A 56 18.49 28.23 24.45
CA TYR A 56 18.93 28.40 25.82
C TYR A 56 19.29 27.05 26.43
N TYR A 57 20.31 27.04 27.29
CA TYR A 57 20.80 25.84 27.96
C TYR A 57 20.87 26.03 29.47
N LYS A 58 20.55 24.97 30.20
CA LYS A 58 20.75 24.86 31.64
C LYS A 58 21.55 23.60 31.95
N PRO A 59 22.74 23.72 32.60
CA PRO A 59 23.52 22.56 33.01
C PRO A 59 22.87 21.76 34.14
N GLY A 60 21.87 22.33 34.81
CA GLY A 60 21.00 21.63 35.75
C GLY A 60 19.73 22.44 36.03
N VAL A 61 18.70 21.78 36.55
CA VAL A 61 17.35 22.36 36.73
C VAL A 61 17.33 23.65 37.55
N MET A 62 18.16 23.76 38.59
CA MET A 62 18.25 24.94 39.45
C MET A 62 19.22 26.01 38.94
N SER A 63 19.94 25.73 37.85
CA SER A 63 20.90 26.66 37.25
C SER A 63 20.18 27.78 36.50
N LYS A 64 20.84 28.93 36.36
CA LYS A 64 20.32 30.02 35.51
C LYS A 64 20.46 29.63 34.03
N PRO A 65 19.48 29.99 33.17
CA PRO A 65 19.56 29.71 31.74
C PRO A 65 20.67 30.55 31.09
N LEU A 66 21.47 29.89 30.27
CA LEU A 66 22.50 30.49 29.45
C LEU A 66 22.00 30.53 28.00
N ARG A 67 21.99 31.72 27.40
CA ARG A 67 21.69 31.86 25.97
C ARG A 67 22.87 31.35 25.16
N LEU A 68 22.63 30.38 24.29
CA LEU A 68 23.68 29.77 23.47
C LEU A 68 23.81 30.44 22.10
N THR A 69 22.75 31.09 21.62
CA THR A 69 22.67 31.64 20.26
C THR A 69 22.22 33.10 20.30
N SER A 70 22.79 33.96 19.46
CA SER A 70 22.42 35.38 19.42
C SER A 70 22.50 35.89 18.00
N THR A 71 21.34 35.92 17.34
CA THR A 71 21.17 36.39 15.97
C THR A 71 20.44 37.75 15.95
N ASP A 72 20.64 38.53 14.87
CA ASP A 72 20.03 39.87 14.73
C ASP A 72 18.49 39.80 14.74
N ARG A 73 17.85 40.74 15.44
CA ARG A 73 16.42 40.75 15.83
C ARG A 73 15.41 40.96 14.68
N ASP A 74 15.70 40.46 13.49
CA ASP A 74 14.68 40.32 12.45
C ASP A 74 14.05 38.93 12.58
N GLN A 75 12.72 38.88 12.77
CA GLN A 75 11.88 37.68 13.04
C GLN A 75 11.90 36.58 11.95
N LYS A 76 12.93 36.54 11.10
CA LYS A 76 13.09 35.60 10.00
C LYS A 76 14.15 34.54 10.29
N MET A 77 14.83 34.53 11.44
CA MET A 77 15.76 33.45 11.82
C MET A 77 15.19 32.56 12.92
N VAL A 78 15.47 31.26 12.84
CA VAL A 78 15.09 30.25 13.85
C VAL A 78 16.27 29.34 14.14
N ASN A 79 16.65 29.22 15.42
CA ASN A 79 17.74 28.37 15.89
C ASN A 79 17.18 27.16 16.65
N GLY A 80 17.61 25.97 16.25
CA GLY A 80 17.31 24.70 16.90
C GLY A 80 15.97 24.08 16.53
N LEU A 81 15.20 24.70 15.65
CA LEU A 81 13.90 24.19 15.16
C LEU A 81 13.80 24.29 13.65
N SER A 82 12.93 23.45 13.08
CA SER A 82 12.63 23.38 11.65
C SER A 82 11.73 24.55 11.19
N ASP A 83 11.87 24.92 9.92
CA ASP A 83 10.91 25.76 9.20
C ASP A 83 9.97 24.90 8.33
N TRP A 84 9.17 25.52 7.45
CA TRP A 84 8.09 24.82 6.74
C TRP A 84 8.57 23.67 5.86
N ILE A 85 9.62 23.89 5.08
CA ILE A 85 10.24 22.85 4.23
C ILE A 85 10.86 21.77 5.11
N TYR A 86 11.50 22.19 6.21
CA TYR A 86 12.16 21.25 7.07
C TYR A 86 11.19 20.37 7.86
N GLU A 87 10.00 20.87 8.17
CA GLU A 87 8.99 20.12 8.92
C GLU A 87 8.14 19.21 8.03
N GLU A 88 7.69 19.68 6.87
CA GLU A 88 6.80 18.90 6.00
C GLU A 88 7.54 17.91 5.09
N GLU A 89 8.82 18.18 4.74
CA GLU A 89 9.52 17.44 3.68
C GLU A 89 10.94 16.95 4.06
N VAL A 90 11.77 17.73 4.77
CA VAL A 90 13.21 17.41 4.96
C VAL A 90 13.51 16.63 6.23
N LEU A 91 13.25 17.24 7.39
CA LEU A 91 13.51 16.58 8.66
C LEU A 91 12.32 15.72 9.07
N LEU A 92 11.12 16.02 8.54
CA LEU A 92 9.87 15.39 8.96
C LEU A 92 9.73 15.41 10.49
N THR A 93 10.36 16.40 11.13
CA THR A 93 10.39 16.59 12.56
C THR A 93 10.64 18.06 12.88
N TYR A 94 10.11 18.49 14.02
CA TYR A 94 10.14 19.89 14.44
C TYR A 94 11.46 20.27 15.13
N ALA A 95 12.10 19.33 15.85
CA ALA A 95 13.35 19.59 16.55
C ALA A 95 14.55 19.49 15.61
N ALA A 96 15.36 20.56 15.53
CA ALA A 96 16.56 20.63 14.68
C ALA A 96 17.83 20.92 15.51
N HIS A 97 17.96 20.27 16.65
CA HIS A 97 19.17 20.31 17.48
C HIS A 97 19.44 18.94 18.11
N TRP A 98 20.72 18.64 18.30
CA TRP A 98 21.21 17.33 18.69
C TRP A 98 22.36 17.45 19.69
N TRP A 99 22.25 16.69 20.75
CA TRP A 99 23.28 16.59 21.77
C TRP A 99 24.37 15.60 21.36
N SER A 100 25.61 15.86 21.75
CA SER A 100 26.63 14.82 21.79
C SER A 100 26.26 13.78 22.85
N ASN A 101 26.64 12.51 22.64
CA ASN A 101 26.29 11.42 23.57
C ASN A 101 26.82 11.66 25.00
N ASP A 102 27.95 12.35 25.13
CA ASP A 102 28.53 12.78 26.40
C ASP A 102 27.91 14.08 26.95
N GLY A 103 26.95 14.67 26.24
CA GLY A 103 26.24 15.88 26.63
C GLY A 103 27.07 17.15 26.66
N ALA A 104 28.35 17.09 26.29
CA ALA A 104 29.30 18.19 26.40
C ALA A 104 29.19 19.21 25.25
N ARG A 105 28.50 18.85 24.16
CA ARG A 105 28.36 19.68 22.97
C ARG A 105 26.92 19.60 22.49
N LEU A 106 26.37 20.75 22.10
CA LEU A 106 25.08 20.83 21.43
C LEU A 106 25.33 21.30 20.00
N ALA A 107 24.96 20.46 19.05
CA ALA A 107 24.85 20.86 17.67
C ALA A 107 23.42 21.34 17.43
N TYR A 108 23.23 22.41 16.65
CA TYR A 108 21.91 22.89 16.30
C TYR A 108 21.91 23.53 14.92
N LEU A 109 20.73 23.58 14.32
CA LEU A 109 20.50 24.20 13.03
C LEU A 109 20.02 25.65 13.23
N CYS A 110 20.69 26.62 12.61
CA CYS A 110 20.18 27.98 12.48
C CYS A 110 19.61 28.15 11.07
N ILE A 111 18.31 28.35 10.95
CA ILE A 111 17.60 28.59 9.69
C ILE A 111 17.35 30.09 9.55
N ASN A 112 18.03 30.73 8.59
CA ASN A 112 17.82 32.16 8.29
C ASN A 112 16.92 32.35 7.07
N ASN A 113 15.69 32.79 7.29
CA ASN A 113 14.68 33.09 6.27
C ASN A 113 14.65 34.55 5.80
N SER A 114 15.65 35.37 6.16
CA SER A 114 15.67 36.79 5.78
C SER A 114 15.74 37.02 4.27
N ALA A 115 16.47 36.14 3.58
CA ALA A 115 16.61 36.11 2.14
C ALA A 115 15.70 35.09 1.46
N THR A 116 14.91 34.31 2.23
CA THR A 116 13.92 33.39 1.67
C THR A 116 12.82 34.23 1.00
N PRO A 117 12.67 34.14 -0.34
CA PRO A 117 11.61 34.85 -1.04
C PRO A 117 10.26 34.32 -0.53
N GLY A 118 9.32 35.20 -0.19
CA GLY A 118 7.93 34.78 0.05
C GLY A 118 7.25 34.47 -1.27
N MET A 119 7.73 33.48 -2.01
CA MET A 119 7.80 33.64 -3.46
C MET A 119 8.55 32.50 -4.13
N GLU A 120 8.59 32.54 -5.45
CA GLU A 120 7.83 31.68 -6.33
C GLU A 120 8.85 30.65 -6.85
N ILE A 121 8.48 29.37 -6.94
CA ILE A 121 9.43 28.24 -6.89
C ILE A 121 10.09 27.95 -8.26
N PRO A 122 11.43 28.09 -8.43
CA PRO A 122 12.17 27.69 -9.64
C PRO A 122 13.31 26.70 -9.28
N VAL A 123 13.06 25.40 -9.39
CA VAL A 123 14.11 24.37 -9.32
C VAL A 123 14.87 24.38 -10.67
N THR A 124 16.10 23.81 -10.78
CA THR A 124 16.83 23.72 -12.08
C THR A 124 16.67 22.37 -12.74
N GLU A 125 16.84 21.27 -12.02
CA GLU A 125 16.45 19.95 -12.49
C GLU A 125 15.71 19.24 -11.37
N GLY A 126 14.51 18.71 -11.65
CA GLY A 126 13.75 17.89 -10.73
C GLY A 126 13.82 16.43 -11.15
N TYR A 127 13.77 15.53 -10.18
CA TYR A 127 13.74 14.09 -10.39
C TYR A 127 12.43 13.53 -9.86
N PHE A 128 11.79 12.65 -10.63
CA PHE A 128 10.52 12.06 -10.22
C PHE A 128 10.34 10.68 -10.87
N LEU A 129 9.47 9.87 -10.25
CA LEU A 129 9.05 8.59 -10.80
C LEU A 129 7.77 8.80 -11.61
N SER A 130 7.68 8.18 -12.79
CA SER A 130 6.54 8.33 -13.69
C SER A 130 6.19 7.01 -14.38
N THR A 131 4.92 6.88 -14.76
CA THR A 131 4.36 5.76 -15.53
C THR A 131 4.18 6.16 -17.01
N GLU A 132 5.02 7.07 -17.51
CA GLU A 132 4.92 7.62 -18.88
C GLU A 132 5.22 6.58 -19.96
N GLU A 133 6.20 5.69 -19.78
CA GLU A 133 6.48 4.58 -20.71
C GLU A 133 5.29 3.61 -20.80
N SER A 134 4.80 3.15 -19.65
CA SER A 134 3.62 2.30 -19.56
C SER A 134 2.98 2.36 -18.18
N ARG A 135 1.68 2.10 -18.11
CA ARG A 135 0.90 2.22 -16.86
C ARG A 135 1.33 1.23 -15.78
N GLN A 136 1.84 0.07 -16.19
CA GLN A 136 2.30 -1.00 -15.30
C GLN A 136 3.79 -0.88 -14.92
N SER A 137 4.52 0.04 -15.56
CA SER A 137 5.94 0.33 -15.32
C SER A 137 6.12 1.58 -14.48
N GLN A 138 7.29 1.77 -13.89
CA GLN A 138 7.65 2.97 -13.15
C GLN A 138 9.11 3.32 -13.44
N HIS A 139 9.34 4.46 -14.08
CA HIS A 139 10.68 4.89 -14.49
C HIS A 139 11.10 6.19 -13.80
N LEU A 140 12.41 6.37 -13.64
CA LEU A 140 13.01 7.59 -13.11
C LEU A 140 13.23 8.60 -14.24
N TYR A 141 12.73 9.82 -14.05
CA TYR A 141 12.88 10.93 -14.98
C TYR A 141 13.62 12.10 -14.33
N SER A 142 14.26 12.91 -15.16
CA SER A 142 14.65 14.28 -14.82
C SER A 142 13.91 15.30 -15.69
N VAL A 143 13.73 16.51 -15.20
CA VAL A 143 13.16 17.63 -15.96
C VAL A 143 13.91 18.91 -15.60
N ASP A 144 14.32 19.69 -16.60
CA ASP A 144 14.85 21.04 -16.35
C ASP A 144 13.70 21.97 -15.97
N LEU A 145 13.75 22.48 -14.74
CA LEU A 145 12.72 23.30 -14.11
C LEU A 145 12.93 24.81 -14.37
N LYS A 146 14.04 25.20 -15.02
CA LYS A 146 14.25 26.57 -15.57
C LYS A 146 13.76 26.73 -17.02
N GLY A 147 13.54 25.64 -17.75
CA GLY A 147 13.18 25.66 -19.17
C GLY A 147 11.85 24.98 -19.49
N VAL A 148 11.39 25.09 -20.74
CA VAL A 148 10.23 24.34 -21.28
C VAL A 148 10.68 22.99 -21.86
N SER A 149 11.67 22.35 -21.22
CA SER A 149 12.21 21.09 -21.71
C SER A 149 11.27 19.93 -21.36
N ARG A 150 11.19 18.93 -22.24
CA ARG A 150 10.46 17.71 -21.92
C ARG A 150 11.23 16.90 -20.88
N PRO A 151 10.54 16.19 -19.98
CA PRO A 151 11.18 15.23 -19.09
C PRO A 151 12.04 14.25 -19.88
N ARG A 152 13.24 13.95 -19.36
CA ARG A 152 14.16 12.96 -19.88
C ARG A 152 14.07 11.72 -19.00
N CYS A 153 13.82 10.56 -19.61
CA CYS A 153 13.91 9.30 -18.88
C CYS A 153 15.37 8.94 -18.58
N ILE A 154 15.67 8.63 -17.33
CA ILE A 154 17.00 8.21 -16.85
C ILE A 154 17.11 6.68 -16.84
N SER A 155 16.09 5.98 -16.33
CA SER A 155 16.15 4.53 -16.18
C SER A 155 15.72 3.74 -17.42
N CYS A 156 15.14 4.40 -18.44
CA CYS A 156 14.74 3.75 -19.68
C CYS A 156 15.97 3.17 -20.39
N ASN A 157 15.92 1.87 -20.69
CA ASN A 157 17.02 1.12 -21.33
C ASN A 157 18.34 1.16 -20.55
N LEU A 158 18.32 1.45 -19.25
CA LEU A 158 19.53 1.52 -18.42
C LEU A 158 19.94 0.15 -17.89
N ILE A 159 18.96 -0.68 -17.52
CA ILE A 159 19.16 -2.03 -17.00
C ILE A 159 18.23 -2.96 -17.77
N ASP A 160 18.82 -3.92 -18.48
CA ASP A 160 18.07 -4.88 -19.28
C ASP A 160 17.14 -5.73 -18.40
N GLY A 161 15.92 -5.94 -18.89
CA GLY A 161 14.89 -6.71 -18.18
C GLY A 161 14.26 -5.99 -16.99
N CYS A 162 14.42 -4.66 -16.90
CA CYS A 162 13.85 -3.86 -15.83
C CYS A 162 13.03 -2.67 -16.33
N SER A 163 11.84 -2.51 -15.77
CA SER A 163 10.90 -1.43 -16.08
C SER A 163 10.11 -0.93 -14.86
N PHE A 164 10.29 -1.54 -13.69
CA PHE A 164 9.72 -1.03 -12.44
C PHE A 164 10.83 -0.62 -11.47
N PHE A 165 10.95 0.68 -11.23
CA PHE A 165 12.07 1.26 -10.50
C PHE A 165 11.62 2.06 -9.27
N LYS A 166 12.45 2.02 -8.23
CA LYS A 166 12.47 3.00 -7.13
C LYS A 166 13.85 3.64 -7.07
N ALA A 167 13.93 4.93 -6.76
CA ALA A 167 15.20 5.63 -6.64
C ALA A 167 15.33 6.32 -5.28
N VAL A 168 16.55 6.37 -4.75
CA VAL A 168 16.89 7.12 -3.53
C VAL A 168 18.18 7.89 -3.80
N PHE A 169 18.11 9.21 -3.72
CA PHE A 169 19.26 10.09 -4.01
C PHE A 169 20.12 10.28 -2.76
N SER A 170 21.42 10.43 -2.98
CA SER A 170 22.34 10.96 -1.96
C SER A 170 21.91 12.38 -1.53
N PRO A 171 22.21 12.83 -0.28
CA PRO A 171 21.79 14.15 0.20
C PRO A 171 22.25 15.33 -0.67
N ASN A 172 23.36 15.16 -1.41
CA ASN A 172 23.89 16.15 -2.33
C ASN A 172 23.56 15.89 -3.82
N ILE A 173 22.71 14.89 -4.10
CA ILE A 173 22.23 14.53 -5.45
C ILE A 173 23.38 14.22 -6.42
N THR A 174 24.55 13.80 -5.93
CA THR A 174 25.69 13.42 -6.79
C THR A 174 25.59 11.99 -7.31
N HIS A 175 24.93 11.13 -6.53
CA HIS A 175 24.66 9.73 -6.82
C HIS A 175 23.24 9.38 -6.41
N PHE A 176 22.72 8.30 -6.97
CA PHE A 176 21.46 7.70 -6.55
C PHE A 176 21.54 6.18 -6.56
N ILE A 177 20.82 5.58 -5.61
CA ILE A 177 20.57 4.14 -5.59
C ILE A 177 19.32 3.90 -6.44
N LEU A 178 19.45 3.04 -7.44
CA LEU A 178 18.35 2.59 -8.28
C LEU A 178 18.01 1.15 -7.89
N TYR A 179 16.78 0.95 -7.45
CA TYR A 179 16.20 -0.35 -7.17
C TYR A 179 15.42 -0.77 -8.41
N CYS A 180 15.94 -1.74 -9.14
CA CYS A 180 15.18 -2.49 -10.12
C CYS A 180 14.31 -3.50 -9.36
N LEU A 181 12.99 -3.34 -9.41
CA LEU A 181 12.04 -4.19 -8.70
C LEU A 181 11.30 -5.16 -9.64
N GLY A 182 11.48 -5.06 -10.95
CA GLY A 182 10.87 -5.99 -11.91
C GLY A 182 10.89 -5.47 -13.35
N PRO A 183 10.44 -6.27 -14.33
CA PRO A 183 9.81 -7.60 -14.18
C PRO A 183 10.81 -8.76 -14.00
N GLY A 184 12.08 -8.55 -14.34
CA GLY A 184 13.14 -9.51 -14.05
C GLY A 184 13.44 -9.63 -12.54
N ILE A 185 14.41 -10.47 -12.21
CA ILE A 185 14.87 -10.62 -10.83
C ILE A 185 15.36 -9.25 -10.30
N PRO A 186 14.90 -8.80 -9.12
CA PRO A 186 15.26 -7.50 -8.57
C PRO A 186 16.77 -7.31 -8.42
N LYS A 187 17.25 -6.10 -8.69
CA LYS A 187 18.66 -5.71 -8.58
C LYS A 187 18.78 -4.33 -7.98
N VAL A 188 19.88 -4.07 -7.29
CA VAL A 188 20.18 -2.77 -6.71
C VAL A 188 21.51 -2.26 -7.25
N SER A 189 21.51 -1.05 -7.78
CA SER A 189 22.69 -0.42 -8.39
C SER A 189 22.86 1.01 -7.90
N VAL A 190 24.11 1.49 -7.91
CA VAL A 190 24.47 2.87 -7.58
C VAL A 190 24.97 3.57 -8.83
N HIS A 191 24.36 4.70 -9.14
CA HIS A 191 24.62 5.49 -10.34
C HIS A 191 25.16 6.86 -9.98
N SER A 192 25.99 7.43 -10.85
CA SER A 192 26.31 8.86 -10.78
C SER A 192 25.20 9.68 -11.45
N THR A 193 24.79 10.79 -10.84
CA THR A 193 23.78 11.67 -11.44
C THR A 193 24.29 12.36 -12.72
N LYS A 194 25.60 12.61 -12.82
CA LYS A 194 26.22 13.22 -14.01
C LYS A 194 26.29 12.28 -15.20
N ASP A 195 26.51 10.99 -14.91
CA ASP A 195 26.55 9.93 -15.91
C ASP A 195 25.86 8.67 -15.36
N PRO A 196 24.53 8.59 -15.51
CA PRO A 196 23.74 7.46 -15.01
C PRO A 196 24.16 6.12 -15.61
N SER A 197 24.80 6.10 -16.79
CA SER A 197 25.22 4.87 -17.47
C SER A 197 26.39 4.18 -16.76
N ARG A 198 27.18 4.95 -16.00
CA ARG A 198 28.29 4.44 -15.20
C ARG A 198 27.79 4.08 -13.80
N TYR A 199 27.59 2.80 -13.55
CA TYR A 199 27.07 2.30 -12.28
C TYR A 199 27.80 1.07 -11.75
N VAL A 200 27.57 0.80 -10.48
CA VAL A 200 28.04 -0.41 -9.78
C VAL A 200 26.84 -1.17 -9.25
N ILE A 201 26.82 -2.48 -9.43
CA ILE A 201 25.78 -3.36 -8.87
C ILE A 201 26.15 -3.64 -7.41
N MET A 202 25.21 -3.35 -6.49
CA MET A 202 25.35 -3.66 -5.06
C MET A 202 24.76 -5.01 -4.70
N GLU A 203 23.62 -5.35 -5.31
CA GLU A 203 22.91 -6.61 -5.09
C GLU A 203 22.34 -7.10 -6.41
N ASP A 204 22.69 -8.32 -6.81
CA ASP A 204 22.28 -8.93 -8.07
C ASP A 204 21.29 -10.10 -7.90
N ASN A 205 21.02 -10.49 -6.64
CA ASN A 205 20.20 -11.64 -6.27
C ASN A 205 20.60 -12.93 -7.02
N SER A 206 21.91 -13.13 -7.26
CA SER A 206 22.44 -14.33 -7.92
C SER A 206 22.02 -15.66 -7.28
N PRO A 207 21.87 -15.80 -5.93
CA PRO A 207 21.33 -17.03 -5.34
C PRO A 207 19.88 -17.31 -5.77
N LEU A 208 19.05 -16.27 -5.89
CA LEU A 208 17.67 -16.39 -6.36
C LEU A 208 17.65 -16.74 -7.85
N ALA A 209 18.49 -16.10 -8.67
CA ALA A 209 18.61 -16.43 -10.08
C ALA A 209 18.96 -17.90 -10.31
N LYS A 210 19.95 -18.40 -9.57
CA LYS A 210 20.34 -19.82 -9.62
C LYS A 210 19.24 -20.75 -9.13
N ALA A 211 18.47 -20.36 -8.11
CA ALA A 211 17.35 -21.16 -7.60
C ALA A 211 16.17 -21.25 -8.59
N LEU A 212 16.03 -20.27 -9.49
CA LEU A 212 14.96 -20.19 -10.48
C LEU A 212 15.32 -20.76 -11.85
N GLU A 213 16.60 -21.02 -12.13
CA GLU A 213 17.10 -21.53 -13.42
C GLU A 213 16.40 -22.83 -13.84
N ASP A 214 16.19 -23.75 -12.89
CA ASP A 214 15.51 -25.04 -13.11
C ASP A 214 13.98 -24.99 -12.92
N LYS A 215 13.39 -23.78 -12.79
CA LYS A 215 11.95 -23.60 -12.52
C LYS A 215 11.21 -23.08 -13.75
N ARG A 216 10.06 -23.69 -14.05
CA ARG A 216 9.16 -23.22 -15.12
C ARG A 216 8.30 -22.06 -14.62
N LEU A 217 8.84 -20.85 -14.72
CA LEU A 217 8.10 -19.64 -14.36
C LEU A 217 6.97 -19.35 -15.39
N PRO A 218 5.83 -18.81 -14.92
CA PRO A 218 4.72 -18.47 -15.79
C PRO A 218 5.07 -17.27 -16.69
N GLU A 219 4.49 -17.26 -17.88
CA GLU A 219 4.54 -16.13 -18.80
C GLU A 219 3.52 -15.07 -18.35
N THR A 220 3.92 -13.80 -18.36
CA THR A 220 3.03 -12.69 -17.97
C THR A 220 2.67 -11.84 -19.18
N LEU A 221 1.38 -11.65 -19.41
CA LEU A 221 0.82 -10.85 -20.50
C LEU A 221 0.02 -9.68 -19.94
N PHE A 222 0.19 -8.51 -20.54
CA PHE A 222 -0.61 -7.32 -20.22
C PHE A 222 -1.59 -7.03 -21.35
N ARG A 223 -2.85 -6.76 -21.00
CA ARG A 223 -3.89 -6.36 -21.96
C ARG A 223 -4.65 -5.16 -21.45
N THR A 224 -5.09 -4.32 -22.38
CA THR A 224 -6.00 -3.21 -22.09
C THR A 224 -7.31 -3.45 -22.81
N VAL A 225 -8.41 -3.39 -22.08
CA VAL A 225 -9.77 -3.60 -22.57
C VAL A 225 -10.49 -2.26 -22.48
N GLN A 226 -11.02 -1.79 -23.59
CA GLN A 226 -11.81 -0.56 -23.61
C GLN A 226 -13.22 -0.89 -23.14
N ALA A 227 -13.64 -0.28 -22.02
CA ALA A 227 -15.03 -0.26 -21.58
C ALA A 227 -15.62 1.13 -21.83
N ASP A 228 -16.95 1.25 -21.88
CA ASP A 228 -17.71 2.42 -22.36
C ASP A 228 -17.09 3.79 -22.03
N ASN A 229 -16.66 3.98 -20.78
CA ASN A 229 -16.15 5.26 -20.27
C ASN A 229 -14.75 5.18 -19.63
N HIS A 230 -14.06 4.05 -19.71
CA HIS A 230 -12.70 3.88 -19.14
C HIS A 230 -12.00 2.62 -19.66
N ASP A 231 -10.68 2.66 -19.66
CA ASP A 231 -9.87 1.47 -19.90
C ASP A 231 -9.82 0.59 -18.64
N LEU A 232 -9.89 -0.73 -18.84
CA LEU A 232 -9.57 -1.76 -17.85
C LEU A 232 -8.21 -2.35 -18.21
N HIS A 233 -7.31 -2.46 -17.23
CA HIS A 233 -6.01 -3.09 -17.43
C HIS A 233 -6.00 -4.46 -16.81
N LEU A 234 -5.40 -5.41 -17.51
CA LEU A 234 -5.36 -6.80 -17.12
C LEU A 234 -3.90 -7.26 -17.13
N LYS A 235 -3.54 -8.01 -16.08
CA LYS A 235 -2.34 -8.84 -16.04
C LYS A 235 -2.80 -10.29 -16.04
N LEU A 236 -2.34 -11.06 -17.01
CA LEU A 236 -2.52 -12.51 -17.06
C LEU A 236 -1.19 -13.17 -16.78
N SER A 237 -1.17 -14.17 -15.90
CA SER A 237 -0.02 -15.07 -15.77
C SER A 237 -0.45 -16.47 -16.16
N LEU A 238 0.23 -17.02 -17.16
CA LEU A 238 -0.12 -18.27 -17.83
C LEU A 238 1.02 -19.29 -17.68
N PRO A 239 0.72 -20.58 -17.52
CA PRO A 239 1.74 -21.61 -17.53
C PRO A 239 2.40 -21.72 -18.91
N GLN A 240 3.64 -22.22 -18.96
CA GLN A 240 4.33 -22.43 -20.23
C GLN A 240 3.57 -23.45 -21.10
N GLY A 241 3.39 -23.14 -22.38
CA GLY A 241 2.63 -24.00 -23.30
C GLY A 241 1.12 -24.00 -23.05
N TYR A 242 0.57 -22.92 -22.48
CA TYR A 242 -0.85 -22.79 -22.14
C TYR A 242 -1.81 -23.07 -23.30
N GLU A 243 -1.39 -22.83 -24.55
CA GLU A 243 -2.23 -22.97 -25.74
C GLU A 243 -2.66 -24.43 -26.03
N ALA A 244 -1.99 -25.41 -25.43
CA ALA A 244 -2.27 -26.82 -25.67
C ALA A 244 -3.46 -27.38 -24.87
N ASN A 245 -3.94 -26.68 -23.83
CA ASN A 245 -4.98 -27.21 -22.92
C ASN A 245 -5.97 -26.13 -22.48
N LEU A 246 -7.17 -26.55 -22.07
CA LEU A 246 -8.11 -25.68 -21.37
C LEU A 246 -7.71 -25.52 -19.90
N LEU A 247 -7.43 -24.28 -19.50
CA LEU A 247 -6.93 -23.94 -18.18
C LEU A 247 -8.07 -23.43 -17.28
N PRO A 248 -8.12 -23.88 -16.01
CA PRO A 248 -8.95 -23.21 -15.01
C PRO A 248 -8.42 -21.79 -14.77
N LEU A 249 -9.31 -20.87 -14.40
CA LEU A 249 -9.01 -19.46 -14.20
C LEU A 249 -9.15 -19.07 -12.73
N LEU A 250 -8.13 -18.45 -12.15
CA LEU A 250 -8.20 -17.79 -10.86
C LEU A 250 -8.11 -16.28 -11.05
N ILE A 251 -9.15 -15.57 -10.60
CA ILE A 251 -9.17 -14.11 -10.60
C ILE A 251 -8.79 -13.62 -9.20
N ILE A 252 -7.70 -12.85 -9.14
CA ILE A 252 -7.19 -12.26 -7.91
C ILE A 252 -7.67 -10.82 -7.81
N VAL A 253 -8.55 -10.59 -6.85
CA VAL A 253 -9.25 -9.33 -6.62
C VAL A 253 -8.61 -8.61 -5.43
N ASP A 254 -7.97 -7.47 -5.69
CA ASP A 254 -7.64 -6.49 -4.66
C ASP A 254 -8.72 -5.41 -4.65
N GLY A 255 -8.83 -4.69 -5.77
CA GLY A 255 -9.86 -3.67 -5.98
C GLY A 255 -9.87 -2.55 -4.94
N THR A 256 -8.87 -2.46 -4.06
CA THR A 256 -8.74 -1.37 -3.09
C THR A 256 -8.66 -0.04 -3.84
N PRO A 257 -9.41 1.01 -3.42
CA PRO A 257 -9.34 2.27 -4.13
C PRO A 257 -7.99 2.95 -3.94
N GLY A 258 -7.34 3.34 -5.04
CA GLY A 258 -5.99 3.87 -5.04
C GLY A 258 -4.88 2.82 -4.88
N SER A 259 -5.17 1.53 -5.03
CA SER A 259 -4.14 0.50 -5.23
C SER A 259 -3.93 0.22 -6.72
N GLN A 260 -2.85 -0.50 -7.04
CA GLN A 260 -2.53 -0.98 -8.38
C GLN A 260 -2.10 -2.44 -8.27
N SER A 261 -2.85 -3.34 -8.92
CA SER A 261 -2.53 -4.78 -8.97
C SER A 261 -1.85 -5.17 -10.29
N VAL A 262 -2.08 -4.41 -11.35
CA VAL A 262 -1.49 -4.60 -12.68
C VAL A 262 -0.18 -3.82 -12.74
N THR A 263 0.89 -4.51 -12.34
CA THR A 263 2.25 -3.98 -12.27
C THR A 263 3.26 -5.00 -12.84
N GLU A 264 4.35 -4.46 -13.38
CA GLU A 264 5.56 -5.20 -13.78
C GLU A 264 6.52 -5.46 -12.61
N GLU A 265 6.17 -5.08 -11.38
CA GLU A 265 6.92 -5.46 -10.19
C GLU A 265 7.04 -6.99 -10.05
N PHE A 266 8.25 -7.47 -9.79
CA PHE A 266 8.55 -8.88 -9.61
C PHE A 266 7.91 -9.40 -8.33
N SER A 267 7.18 -10.50 -8.45
CA SER A 267 6.52 -11.14 -7.31
C SER A 267 6.50 -12.65 -7.50
N LEU A 268 7.03 -13.37 -6.50
CA LEU A 268 7.01 -14.83 -6.46
C LEU A 268 6.33 -15.29 -5.17
N ASN A 269 5.05 -15.64 -5.28
CA ASN A 269 4.20 -16.04 -4.16
C ASN A 269 3.41 -17.32 -4.51
N TRP A 270 2.52 -17.74 -3.61
CA TRP A 270 1.66 -18.91 -3.81
C TRP A 270 0.85 -18.90 -5.13
N PRO A 271 0.40 -17.76 -5.72
CA PRO A 271 -0.29 -17.79 -7.00
C PRO A 271 0.59 -18.34 -8.12
N GLN A 272 1.86 -17.92 -8.19
CA GLN A 272 2.81 -18.42 -9.18
C GLN A 272 3.04 -19.93 -9.04
N VAL A 273 3.03 -20.45 -7.80
CA VAL A 273 3.10 -21.89 -7.54
C VAL A 273 1.88 -22.61 -8.10
N LEU A 274 0.67 -22.07 -7.88
CA LEU A 274 -0.57 -22.60 -8.41
C LEU A 274 -0.57 -22.59 -9.96
N CYS A 275 -0.12 -21.51 -10.57
CA CYS A 275 -0.02 -21.40 -12.02
C CYS A 275 0.96 -22.41 -12.62
N SER A 276 2.19 -22.45 -12.10
CA SER A 276 3.27 -23.30 -12.61
C SER A 276 3.05 -24.79 -12.35
N THR A 277 2.54 -25.16 -11.16
CA THR A 277 2.44 -26.57 -10.74
C THR A 277 1.09 -27.19 -11.10
N HIS A 278 0.02 -26.39 -11.11
CA HIS A 278 -1.34 -26.88 -11.30
C HIS A 278 -2.00 -26.36 -12.57
N ASN A 279 -1.24 -25.72 -13.47
CA ASN A 279 -1.70 -25.20 -14.76
C ASN A 279 -2.95 -24.31 -14.63
N VAL A 280 -2.97 -23.40 -13.65
CA VAL A 280 -4.06 -22.44 -13.45
C VAL A 280 -3.70 -21.11 -14.07
N ALA A 281 -4.55 -20.56 -14.94
CA ALA A 281 -4.41 -19.21 -15.44
C ALA A 281 -4.74 -18.19 -14.33
N LEU A 282 -3.92 -17.17 -14.16
CA LEU A 282 -4.13 -16.13 -13.16
C LEU A 282 -4.50 -14.82 -13.83
N ALA A 283 -5.46 -14.09 -13.27
CA ALA A 283 -5.85 -12.77 -13.77
C ALA A 283 -5.91 -11.73 -12.63
N TRP A 284 -5.32 -10.57 -12.87
CA TRP A 284 -5.50 -9.35 -12.08
C TRP A 284 -6.11 -8.27 -12.95
N VAL A 285 -6.97 -7.45 -12.37
CA VAL A 285 -7.67 -6.37 -13.07
C VAL A 285 -7.58 -5.09 -12.28
N ASP A 286 -7.18 -4.01 -12.95
CA ASP A 286 -7.27 -2.64 -12.45
C ASP A 286 -8.29 -1.85 -13.26
N GLY A 287 -9.26 -1.29 -12.55
CA GLY A 287 -10.36 -0.52 -13.13
C GLY A 287 -10.27 0.99 -12.90
N ARG A 288 -11.41 1.60 -12.57
CA ARG A 288 -11.64 3.05 -12.64
C ARG A 288 -10.72 3.94 -11.79
N THR A 289 -10.10 3.43 -10.73
CA THR A 289 -9.41 4.24 -9.69
C THR A 289 -8.03 3.69 -9.28
N GLY A 290 -7.26 3.16 -10.23
CA GLY A 290 -5.87 2.73 -10.00
C GLY A 290 -4.88 3.91 -9.84
N VAL A 291 -3.74 3.65 -9.18
CA VAL A 291 -2.59 4.57 -9.10
C VAL A 291 -2.10 4.92 -10.51
N GLY A 292 -1.58 6.14 -10.72
CA GLY A 292 -1.06 6.58 -12.01
C GLY A 292 -2.11 7.13 -12.99
N ARG A 293 -3.36 7.31 -12.55
CA ARG A 293 -4.39 8.06 -13.31
C ARG A 293 -4.32 9.55 -12.98
N GLY A 294 -4.21 10.39 -14.01
CA GLY A 294 -4.44 11.84 -13.87
C GLY A 294 -5.89 12.13 -13.44
N GLN A 295 -6.12 13.28 -12.79
CA GLN A 295 -7.40 13.71 -12.19
C GLN A 295 -8.63 13.75 -13.15
N LYS A 296 -8.46 13.46 -14.45
CA LYS A 296 -9.52 13.50 -15.47
C LYS A 296 -10.48 12.31 -15.46
N THR A 297 -10.38 11.36 -14.53
CA THR A 297 -11.44 10.38 -14.33
C THR A 297 -12.71 11.11 -13.87
N VAL A 298 -13.78 10.96 -14.65
CA VAL A 298 -15.15 11.41 -14.32
C VAL A 298 -15.41 11.11 -12.85
N ALA A 299 -15.88 12.11 -12.09
CA ALA A 299 -16.23 11.96 -10.67
C ALA A 299 -17.20 10.78 -10.51
N VAL A 300 -16.66 9.60 -10.21
CA VAL A 300 -17.45 8.42 -9.92
C VAL A 300 -18.04 8.65 -8.54
N ASP A 301 -19.36 8.56 -8.41
CA ASP A 301 -20.03 8.59 -7.12
C ASP A 301 -19.36 7.57 -6.18
N PRO A 302 -18.63 8.02 -5.14
CA PRO A 302 -17.89 7.13 -4.26
C PRO A 302 -18.79 6.09 -3.57
N ARG A 303 -20.11 6.37 -3.49
CA ARG A 303 -21.12 5.48 -2.90
C ARG A 303 -21.45 4.27 -3.77
N LYS A 304 -21.16 4.33 -5.07
CA LYS A 304 -21.36 3.23 -6.04
C LYS A 304 -20.08 2.45 -6.33
N LEU A 305 -19.01 2.70 -5.57
CA LEU A 305 -17.70 2.15 -5.87
C LEU A 305 -17.65 0.62 -5.88
N GLY A 306 -18.37 -0.03 -4.95
CA GLY A 306 -18.48 -1.49 -4.91
C GLY A 306 -19.19 -2.06 -6.14
N SER A 307 -20.40 -1.59 -6.45
CA SER A 307 -21.21 -2.11 -7.57
C SER A 307 -20.57 -1.85 -8.93
N LEU A 308 -19.94 -0.68 -9.12
CA LEU A 308 -19.25 -0.38 -10.37
C LEU A 308 -18.02 -1.27 -10.57
N ARG A 309 -17.24 -1.52 -9.51
CA ARG A 309 -16.09 -2.42 -9.58
C ARG A 309 -16.51 -3.86 -9.85
N VAL A 310 -17.58 -4.35 -9.21
CA VAL A 310 -18.15 -5.68 -9.51
C VAL A 310 -18.51 -5.78 -10.99
N LYS A 311 -19.16 -4.77 -11.56
CA LYS A 311 -19.48 -4.75 -13.00
C LYS A 311 -18.22 -4.81 -13.88
N ASP A 312 -17.18 -4.05 -13.53
CA ASP A 312 -15.92 -4.02 -14.28
C ASP A 312 -15.20 -5.39 -14.22
N TYR A 313 -15.15 -6.03 -13.05
CA TYR A 313 -14.57 -7.37 -12.91
C TYR A 313 -15.37 -8.41 -13.71
N LEU A 314 -16.70 -8.42 -13.60
CA LEU A 314 -17.55 -9.36 -14.33
C LEU A 314 -17.42 -9.21 -15.85
N GLY A 315 -17.39 -7.98 -16.37
CA GLY A 315 -17.15 -7.75 -17.80
C GLY A 315 -15.80 -8.27 -18.28
N VAL A 316 -14.77 -8.24 -17.42
CA VAL A 316 -13.48 -8.87 -17.73
C VAL A 316 -13.57 -10.40 -17.68
N VAL A 317 -14.28 -10.98 -16.72
CA VAL A 317 -14.49 -12.45 -16.67
C VAL A 317 -15.12 -12.94 -17.96
N GLU A 318 -16.19 -12.28 -18.42
CA GLU A 318 -16.88 -12.60 -19.67
C GLU A 318 -15.95 -12.53 -20.90
N LEU A 319 -14.99 -11.60 -20.92
CA LEU A 319 -13.99 -11.52 -21.98
C LEU A 319 -12.99 -12.69 -21.89
N LEU A 320 -12.52 -13.01 -20.68
CA LEU A 320 -11.53 -14.07 -20.47
C LEU A 320 -12.10 -15.46 -20.79
N MET A 321 -13.38 -15.68 -20.52
CA MET A 321 -14.10 -16.91 -20.89
C MET A 321 -14.13 -17.16 -22.41
N ARG A 322 -13.98 -16.13 -23.24
CA ARG A 322 -13.94 -16.27 -24.71
C ARG A 322 -12.56 -16.66 -25.24
N LEU A 323 -11.55 -16.74 -24.39
CA LEU A 323 -10.20 -17.15 -24.80
C LEU A 323 -10.17 -18.66 -25.02
N PRO A 324 -9.55 -19.15 -26.11
CA PRO A 324 -9.63 -20.55 -26.51
C PRO A 324 -8.92 -21.53 -25.55
N TYR A 325 -8.14 -21.02 -24.61
CA TYR A 325 -7.37 -21.77 -23.62
C TYR A 325 -7.89 -21.60 -22.18
N ILE A 326 -9.04 -20.93 -21.99
CA ILE A 326 -9.68 -20.78 -20.67
C ILE A 326 -10.91 -21.68 -20.61
N ASP A 327 -11.02 -22.42 -19.51
CA ASP A 327 -12.18 -23.25 -19.19
C ASP A 327 -13.23 -22.41 -18.44
N ASP A 328 -14.37 -22.18 -19.10
CA ASP A 328 -15.45 -21.34 -18.57
C ASP A 328 -16.25 -21.99 -17.44
N ARG A 329 -16.05 -23.29 -17.18
CA ARG A 329 -16.68 -24.03 -16.07
C ARG A 329 -15.83 -24.02 -14.80
N ARG A 330 -14.53 -23.72 -14.91
CA ARG A 330 -13.56 -23.80 -13.81
C ARG A 330 -12.96 -22.44 -13.50
N ILE A 331 -13.79 -21.55 -12.96
CA ILE A 331 -13.40 -20.20 -12.56
C ILE A 331 -13.49 -20.06 -11.04
N ALA A 332 -12.43 -19.57 -10.41
CA ALA A 332 -12.39 -19.28 -8.99
C ALA A 332 -12.04 -17.82 -8.70
N LEU A 333 -12.47 -17.34 -7.53
CA LEU A 333 -12.15 -16.01 -7.02
C LEU A 333 -11.25 -16.10 -5.79
N TYR A 334 -10.30 -15.18 -5.70
CA TYR A 334 -9.53 -14.95 -4.47
C TYR A 334 -9.47 -13.45 -4.17
N GLY A 335 -9.74 -13.07 -2.93
CA GLY A 335 -9.66 -11.67 -2.51
C GLY A 335 -9.33 -11.51 -1.04
N LYS A 336 -8.59 -10.44 -0.71
CA LYS A 336 -8.22 -10.10 0.68
C LYS A 336 -8.75 -8.73 1.07
N ALA A 337 -9.23 -8.55 2.30
CA ALA A 337 -9.71 -7.25 2.81
C ALA A 337 -10.87 -6.68 1.95
N PHE A 338 -10.63 -5.54 1.28
CA PHE A 338 -11.56 -4.97 0.31
C PHE A 338 -11.71 -5.84 -0.94
N GLY A 339 -10.68 -6.60 -1.30
CA GLY A 339 -10.77 -7.64 -2.33
C GLY A 339 -11.71 -8.76 -1.90
N GLY A 340 -11.65 -9.16 -0.63
CA GLY A 340 -12.55 -10.16 -0.04
C GLY A 340 -14.01 -9.70 -0.02
N TYR A 341 -14.23 -8.40 0.24
CA TYR A 341 -15.53 -7.75 0.06
C TYR A 341 -16.04 -7.89 -1.37
N LEU A 342 -15.22 -7.49 -2.35
CA LEU A 342 -15.61 -7.53 -3.76
C LEU A 342 -15.85 -8.96 -4.25
N THR A 343 -15.03 -9.93 -3.86
CA THR A 343 -15.25 -11.34 -4.26
C THR A 343 -16.58 -11.87 -3.76
N LEU A 344 -16.96 -11.56 -2.51
CA LEU A 344 -18.26 -11.98 -1.97
C LEU A 344 -19.42 -11.26 -2.66
N LYS A 345 -19.27 -9.97 -3.02
CA LYS A 345 -20.28 -9.24 -3.80
C LYS A 345 -20.40 -9.75 -5.23
N MET A 346 -19.29 -10.15 -5.86
CA MET A 346 -19.30 -10.80 -7.18
C MET A 346 -20.03 -12.13 -7.11
N LEU A 347 -19.71 -12.96 -6.12
CA LEU A 347 -20.35 -14.24 -5.87
C LEU A 347 -21.86 -14.08 -5.68
N ALA A 348 -22.30 -13.13 -4.85
CA ALA A 348 -23.71 -12.83 -4.62
C ALA A 348 -24.43 -12.17 -5.83
N ALA A 349 -23.70 -11.61 -6.79
CA ALA A 349 -24.27 -10.95 -7.96
C ALA A 349 -24.47 -11.90 -9.16
N THR A 350 -23.82 -13.05 -9.14
CA THR A 350 -23.86 -14.06 -10.21
C THR A 350 -24.62 -15.30 -9.75
N ASN A 351 -25.06 -16.12 -10.70
CA ASN A 351 -25.69 -17.41 -10.40
C ASN A 351 -24.75 -18.53 -10.86
N GLN A 352 -23.99 -19.12 -9.93
CA GLN A 352 -23.08 -20.25 -10.20
C GLN A 352 -22.01 -20.00 -11.29
N LEU A 353 -21.61 -18.75 -11.51
CA LEU A 353 -20.52 -18.42 -12.44
C LEU A 353 -19.15 -18.90 -11.92
N PHE A 354 -18.96 -18.88 -10.60
CA PHE A 354 -17.71 -19.22 -9.95
C PHE A 354 -17.84 -20.55 -9.23
N GLN A 355 -16.95 -21.49 -9.52
CA GLN A 355 -16.97 -22.82 -8.92
C GLN A 355 -16.62 -22.78 -7.42
N CYS A 356 -15.73 -21.87 -7.04
CA CYS A 356 -15.44 -21.57 -5.64
C CYS A 356 -14.79 -20.21 -5.43
N THR A 357 -14.80 -19.74 -4.18
CA THR A 357 -14.21 -18.47 -3.78
C THR A 357 -13.40 -18.59 -2.50
N ALA A 358 -12.25 -17.92 -2.42
CA ALA A 358 -11.47 -17.77 -1.18
C ALA A 358 -11.43 -16.28 -0.75
N ALA A 359 -12.13 -15.97 0.34
CA ALA A 359 -12.23 -14.63 0.92
C ALA A 359 -11.38 -14.53 2.21
N VAL A 360 -10.31 -13.75 2.17
CA VAL A 360 -9.35 -13.60 3.26
C VAL A 360 -9.55 -12.27 3.98
N ALA A 361 -9.75 -12.31 5.30
CA ALA A 361 -10.08 -11.16 6.15
C ALA A 361 -11.07 -10.20 5.46
N PRO A 362 -12.25 -10.69 4.98
CA PRO A 362 -13.13 -9.88 4.15
C PRO A 362 -13.76 -8.75 4.96
N ILE A 363 -13.83 -7.55 4.37
CA ILE A 363 -14.69 -6.48 4.89
C ILE A 363 -16.13 -6.85 4.53
N THR A 364 -16.99 -7.05 5.52
CA THR A 364 -18.38 -7.49 5.30
C THR A 364 -19.39 -6.36 5.43
N ASP A 365 -19.07 -5.33 6.21
CA ASP A 365 -19.91 -4.18 6.47
C ASP A 365 -19.07 -2.95 6.79
N PHE A 366 -19.20 -1.86 6.03
CA PHE A 366 -18.39 -0.66 6.22
C PHE A 366 -18.71 0.11 7.50
N ARG A 367 -19.82 -0.20 8.20
CA ARG A 367 -20.13 0.32 9.54
C ARG A 367 -19.18 -0.22 10.62
N LEU A 368 -18.59 -1.39 10.37
CA LEU A 368 -17.65 -2.07 11.28
C LEU A 368 -16.18 -1.74 10.96
N TYR A 369 -15.93 -1.05 9.86
CA TYR A 369 -14.60 -0.71 9.38
C TYR A 369 -14.16 0.69 9.81
N SER A 370 -12.90 1.07 9.52
CA SER A 370 -12.34 2.38 9.91
C SER A 370 -13.17 3.55 9.36
N ALA A 371 -13.58 4.47 10.25
CA ALA A 371 -14.34 5.67 9.91
C ALA A 371 -13.66 6.51 8.81
N ALA A 372 -12.34 6.69 8.89
CA ALA A 372 -11.59 7.46 7.88
C ALA A 372 -11.69 6.86 6.47
N PHE A 373 -11.76 5.53 6.36
CA PHE A 373 -11.98 4.88 5.07
C PHE A 373 -13.46 4.93 4.68
N SER A 374 -14.35 4.50 5.57
CA SER A 374 -15.79 4.38 5.27
C SER A 374 -16.43 5.73 4.95
N GLU A 375 -16.17 6.77 5.75
CA GLU A 375 -16.75 8.11 5.53
C GLU A 375 -16.23 8.78 4.28
N ARG A 376 -14.96 8.52 3.91
CA ARG A 376 -14.36 9.02 2.66
C ARG A 376 -15.10 8.54 1.41
N TYR A 377 -15.67 7.34 1.43
CA TYR A 377 -16.36 6.77 0.24
C TYR A 377 -17.89 6.74 0.37
N PHE A 378 -18.43 6.55 1.57
CA PHE A 378 -19.87 6.39 1.78
C PHE A 378 -20.50 7.60 2.47
N GLY A 379 -19.70 8.55 2.96
CA GLY A 379 -20.18 9.66 3.78
C GLY A 379 -20.50 9.22 5.22
N LEU A 380 -21.11 10.12 5.99
CA LEU A 380 -21.46 9.86 7.39
C LEU A 380 -22.57 8.80 7.48
N PRO A 381 -22.40 7.72 8.28
CA PRO A 381 -23.39 6.66 8.42
C PRO A 381 -24.79 7.17 8.82
N ALA A 382 -24.85 8.17 9.70
CA ALA A 382 -26.11 8.75 10.17
C ALA A 382 -26.90 9.53 9.10
N LYS A 383 -26.26 9.92 7.99
CA LYS A 383 -26.90 10.64 6.88
C LYS A 383 -27.12 9.75 5.66
N GLU A 384 -26.25 8.77 5.46
CA GLU A 384 -26.16 7.97 4.23
C GLU A 384 -26.38 6.47 4.49
N GLU A 385 -27.31 6.14 5.38
CA GLU A 385 -27.58 4.76 5.81
C GLU A 385 -27.81 3.80 4.63
N HIS A 386 -28.55 4.24 3.61
CA HIS A 386 -28.82 3.45 2.40
C HIS A 386 -27.54 3.04 1.67
N ALA A 387 -26.52 3.90 1.63
CA ALA A 387 -25.24 3.59 0.98
C ALA A 387 -24.51 2.46 1.72
N TYR A 388 -24.50 2.51 3.06
CA TYR A 388 -23.89 1.46 3.89
C TYR A 388 -24.66 0.13 3.79
N SER A 389 -25.99 0.15 3.80
CA SER A 389 -26.80 -1.06 3.66
C SER A 389 -26.62 -1.72 2.29
N THR A 390 -26.63 -0.93 1.21
CA THR A 390 -26.40 -1.45 -0.16
C THR A 390 -24.98 -2.00 -0.32
N ALA A 391 -24.02 -1.39 0.34
CA ALA A 391 -22.63 -1.81 0.30
C ALA A 391 -22.34 -3.01 1.22
N SER A 392 -23.24 -3.42 2.11
CA SER A 392 -23.00 -4.54 3.03
C SER A 392 -23.18 -5.90 2.32
N VAL A 393 -22.32 -6.86 2.65
CA VAL A 393 -22.46 -8.26 2.23
C VAL A 393 -23.50 -8.97 3.09
N LEU A 394 -23.69 -8.49 4.33
CA LEU A 394 -24.58 -9.10 5.32
C LEU A 394 -26.06 -9.07 4.89
N GLU A 395 -26.45 -8.11 4.05
CA GLU A 395 -27.80 -7.96 3.50
C GLU A 395 -28.07 -8.92 2.31
N GLU A 396 -27.04 -9.56 1.76
CA GLU A 396 -27.12 -10.41 0.57
C GLU A 396 -26.77 -11.88 0.83
N VAL A 397 -26.66 -12.27 2.11
CA VAL A 397 -26.23 -13.61 2.53
C VAL A 397 -27.11 -14.73 1.95
N ASN A 398 -28.40 -14.49 1.74
CA ASN A 398 -29.29 -15.47 1.12
C ASN A 398 -28.86 -15.85 -0.30
N LYS A 399 -28.16 -14.96 -1.01
CA LYS A 399 -27.63 -15.23 -2.35
C LYS A 399 -26.36 -16.08 -2.33
N LEU A 400 -25.77 -16.31 -1.15
CA LEU A 400 -24.57 -17.13 -0.97
C LEU A 400 -24.89 -18.56 -0.52
N LYS A 401 -26.18 -18.93 -0.41
CA LYS A 401 -26.61 -20.21 0.19
C LYS A 401 -26.04 -21.42 -0.54
N ASP A 402 -26.09 -21.39 -1.87
CA ASP A 402 -25.71 -22.51 -2.74
C ASP A 402 -24.29 -22.38 -3.30
N GLU A 403 -23.53 -21.39 -2.82
CA GLU A 403 -22.18 -21.07 -3.30
C GLU A 403 -21.12 -21.74 -2.42
N ASN A 404 -19.99 -22.14 -3.02
CA ASN A 404 -18.88 -22.75 -2.28
C ASN A 404 -17.77 -21.72 -2.02
N PHE A 405 -17.55 -21.35 -0.76
CA PHE A 405 -16.50 -20.40 -0.42
C PHE A 405 -15.80 -20.69 0.91
N LEU A 406 -14.51 -20.35 0.94
CA LEU A 406 -13.63 -20.42 2.09
C LEU A 406 -13.44 -19.02 2.67
N ILE A 407 -13.74 -18.86 3.95
CA ILE A 407 -13.37 -17.68 4.74
C ILE A 407 -12.06 -18.00 5.47
N VAL A 408 -11.09 -17.10 5.37
CA VAL A 408 -9.84 -17.18 6.13
C VAL A 408 -9.64 -15.90 6.94
N HIS A 409 -9.37 -15.98 8.25
CA HIS A 409 -9.19 -14.77 9.06
C HIS A 409 -8.25 -14.99 10.26
N GLY A 410 -7.37 -14.03 10.54
CA GLY A 410 -6.63 -13.95 11.81
C GLY A 410 -7.52 -13.43 12.95
N THR A 411 -7.45 -14.03 14.13
CA THR A 411 -8.33 -13.64 15.24
C THR A 411 -7.91 -12.33 15.91
N ALA A 412 -6.65 -11.89 15.72
CA ALA A 412 -6.09 -10.65 16.23
C ALA A 412 -5.92 -9.58 15.12
N ASP A 413 -6.71 -9.65 14.05
CA ASP A 413 -6.69 -8.66 12.98
C ASP A 413 -7.16 -7.28 13.49
N ALA A 414 -6.23 -6.32 13.50
CA ALA A 414 -6.46 -4.94 13.93
C ALA A 414 -6.77 -3.97 12.77
N ARG A 415 -6.80 -4.45 11.51
CA ARG A 415 -7.17 -3.65 10.34
C ARG A 415 -8.60 -3.94 9.91
N VAL A 416 -8.89 -5.21 9.64
CA VAL A 416 -10.24 -5.72 9.40
C VAL A 416 -10.57 -6.61 10.58
N HIS A 417 -11.27 -6.07 11.58
CA HIS A 417 -11.52 -6.86 12.79
C HIS A 417 -12.18 -8.21 12.49
N PHE A 418 -11.81 -9.25 13.25
CA PHE A 418 -12.45 -10.56 13.15
C PHE A 418 -13.99 -10.50 13.28
N GLN A 419 -14.50 -9.46 13.93
CA GLN A 419 -15.93 -9.11 13.97
C GLN A 419 -16.62 -9.16 12.60
N HIS A 420 -15.95 -8.75 11.52
CA HIS A 420 -16.50 -8.81 10.16
C HIS A 420 -16.86 -10.24 9.74
N SER A 421 -15.94 -11.19 9.96
CA SER A 421 -16.21 -12.60 9.68
C SER A 421 -17.19 -13.18 10.68
N ALA A 422 -17.10 -12.83 11.97
CA ALA A 422 -18.03 -13.31 12.98
C ALA A 422 -19.50 -12.95 12.66
N GLU A 423 -19.77 -11.70 12.25
CA GLU A 423 -21.11 -11.28 11.88
C GLU A 423 -21.59 -11.98 10.59
N LEU A 424 -20.71 -12.15 9.59
CA LEU A 424 -21.04 -12.91 8.38
C LEU A 424 -21.36 -14.37 8.69
N LEU A 425 -20.56 -15.03 9.52
CA LEU A 425 -20.80 -16.41 9.97
C LEU A 425 -22.16 -16.54 10.68
N SER A 426 -22.49 -15.59 11.56
CA SER A 426 -23.79 -15.54 12.25
C SER A 426 -24.96 -15.48 11.27
N ARG A 427 -24.85 -14.71 10.18
CA ARG A 427 -25.89 -14.64 9.14
C ARG A 427 -25.92 -15.89 8.25
N LEU A 428 -24.76 -16.43 7.88
CA LEU A 428 -24.67 -17.64 7.05
C LEU A 428 -25.31 -18.85 7.73
N VAL A 429 -25.06 -19.02 9.04
CA VAL A 429 -25.70 -20.08 9.83
C VAL A 429 -27.20 -19.91 9.87
N LYS A 430 -27.70 -18.67 10.04
CA LYS A 430 -29.15 -18.39 10.01
C LYS A 430 -29.79 -18.63 8.64
N ALA A 431 -29.04 -18.45 7.56
CA ALA A 431 -29.48 -18.70 6.19
C ALA A 431 -29.29 -20.16 5.74
N GLU A 432 -28.71 -21.02 6.58
CA GLU A 432 -28.35 -22.41 6.26
C GLU A 432 -27.43 -22.51 5.04
N ALA A 433 -26.52 -21.54 4.89
CA ALA A 433 -25.55 -21.50 3.81
C ALA A 433 -24.32 -22.37 4.13
N ASN A 434 -23.80 -23.06 3.11
CA ASN A 434 -22.56 -23.82 3.24
C ASN A 434 -21.34 -22.90 3.17
N TYR A 435 -20.36 -23.10 4.05
CA TYR A 435 -19.09 -22.37 4.02
C TYR A 435 -17.97 -23.20 4.64
N SER A 436 -16.74 -22.89 4.26
CA SER A 436 -15.54 -23.37 4.96
C SER A 436 -14.88 -22.22 5.73
N LEU A 437 -14.29 -22.51 6.88
CA LEU A 437 -13.63 -21.51 7.72
C LEU A 437 -12.24 -21.97 8.14
N GLN A 438 -11.23 -21.11 7.96
CA GLN A 438 -9.90 -21.27 8.52
C GLN A 438 -9.54 -20.05 9.37
N LEU A 439 -9.34 -20.27 10.67
CA LEU A 439 -8.88 -19.23 11.58
C LEU A 439 -7.39 -19.37 11.88
N TYR A 440 -6.73 -18.24 12.10
CA TYR A 440 -5.37 -18.17 12.62
C TYR A 440 -5.39 -17.48 13.98
N PRO A 441 -5.32 -18.25 15.09
CA PRO A 441 -5.28 -17.70 16.43
C PRO A 441 -4.11 -16.73 16.62
N ASP A 442 -4.35 -15.61 17.29
CA ASP A 442 -3.39 -14.55 17.63
C ASP A 442 -2.65 -13.88 16.45
N GLU A 443 -3.03 -14.23 15.22
CA GLU A 443 -2.49 -13.62 14.01
C GLU A 443 -3.30 -12.39 13.57
N GLY A 444 -2.59 -11.43 12.99
CA GLY A 444 -3.16 -10.17 12.52
C GLY A 444 -3.58 -10.17 11.05
N HIS A 445 -3.81 -8.96 10.51
CA HIS A 445 -4.15 -8.75 9.10
C HIS A 445 -3.08 -9.30 8.13
N VAL A 446 -1.83 -9.15 8.52
CA VAL A 446 -0.68 -9.75 7.87
C VAL A 446 -0.19 -10.81 8.83
N LEU A 447 -0.23 -12.06 8.39
CA LEU A 447 0.29 -13.18 9.17
C LEU A 447 1.79 -12.98 9.37
N ARG A 448 2.26 -13.10 10.61
CA ARG A 448 3.66 -12.84 10.97
C ARG A 448 4.46 -14.10 11.17
N GLU A 449 3.86 -15.11 11.79
CA GLU A 449 4.59 -16.33 12.09
C GLU A 449 4.82 -17.15 10.82
N LEU A 450 6.06 -17.63 10.66
CA LEU A 450 6.45 -18.37 9.45
C LEU A 450 5.59 -19.62 9.25
N HIS A 451 5.22 -20.32 10.33
CA HIS A 451 4.37 -21.50 10.26
C HIS A 451 2.94 -21.15 9.83
N SER A 452 2.37 -20.04 10.32
CA SER A 452 1.06 -19.52 9.90
C SER A 452 1.05 -19.15 8.42
N ILE A 453 2.09 -18.46 7.94
CA ILE A 453 2.25 -18.09 6.53
C ILE A 453 2.31 -19.33 5.65
N GLN A 454 3.16 -20.31 6.00
CA GLN A 454 3.29 -21.55 5.23
C GLN A 454 2.01 -22.37 5.24
N HIS A 455 1.34 -22.47 6.40
CA HIS A 455 0.05 -23.15 6.51
C HIS A 455 -1.01 -22.45 5.65
N PHE A 456 -1.11 -21.12 5.72
CA PHE A 456 -2.01 -20.32 4.89
C PHE A 456 -1.83 -20.56 3.40
N GLN A 457 -0.59 -20.49 2.92
CA GLN A 457 -0.29 -20.73 1.52
C GLN A 457 -0.71 -22.14 1.09
N ARG A 458 -0.42 -23.16 1.92
CA ARG A 458 -0.85 -24.54 1.65
C ARG A 458 -2.37 -24.69 1.66
N THR A 459 -3.07 -24.09 2.63
CA THR A 459 -4.54 -24.15 2.72
C THR A 459 -5.20 -23.55 1.48
N VAL A 460 -4.77 -22.35 1.07
CA VAL A 460 -5.37 -21.65 -0.08
C VAL A 460 -5.07 -22.40 -1.38
N VAL A 461 -3.83 -22.86 -1.59
CA VAL A 461 -3.46 -23.65 -2.77
C VAL A 461 -4.25 -24.95 -2.83
N ASN A 462 -4.34 -25.70 -1.72
CA ASN A 462 -5.06 -26.97 -1.66
C ASN A 462 -6.56 -26.80 -1.89
N TYR A 463 -7.17 -25.75 -1.30
CA TYR A 463 -8.59 -25.44 -1.49
C TYR A 463 -8.89 -25.14 -2.96
N LEU A 464 -8.15 -24.21 -3.57
CA LEU A 464 -8.33 -23.80 -4.96
C LEU A 464 -8.04 -24.96 -5.93
N GLN A 465 -6.97 -25.72 -5.69
CA GLN A 465 -6.64 -26.88 -6.51
C GLN A 465 -7.75 -27.95 -6.44
N THR A 466 -8.29 -28.23 -5.26
CA THR A 466 -9.34 -29.26 -5.09
C THR A 466 -10.62 -28.84 -5.78
N CYS A 467 -10.99 -27.57 -5.64
CA CYS A 467 -12.14 -27.00 -6.32
C CYS A 467 -12.00 -27.03 -7.85
N LEU A 468 -10.86 -26.59 -8.40
CA LEU A 468 -10.63 -26.46 -9.84
C LEU A 468 -10.27 -27.79 -10.54
N LYS A 469 -10.36 -28.93 -9.84
CA LYS A 469 -10.22 -30.25 -10.46
C LYS A 469 -11.47 -30.57 -11.28
N HIS A 470 -11.24 -31.12 -12.47
CA HIS A 470 -12.32 -31.58 -13.35
C HIS A 470 -13.14 -32.67 -12.66
N SER A 471 -14.44 -32.44 -12.48
CA SER A 471 -15.35 -33.49 -12.03
C SER A 471 -15.74 -34.33 -13.25
N VAL A 472 -15.19 -35.53 -13.35
CA VAL A 472 -15.50 -36.50 -14.42
C VAL A 472 -16.95 -37.03 -14.31
N LEU A 473 -17.67 -36.71 -13.23
CA LEU A 473 -18.98 -37.28 -12.90
C LEU A 473 -20.20 -36.61 -13.56
N LEU A 474 -20.01 -35.57 -14.39
CA LEU A 474 -21.13 -34.84 -15.03
C LEU A 474 -21.24 -35.04 -16.55
N GLU A 475 -20.36 -35.83 -17.17
CA GLU A 475 -20.59 -36.32 -18.53
C GLU A 475 -21.44 -37.60 -18.44
N LEU A 476 -22.74 -37.44 -18.27
CA LEU A 476 -23.66 -38.49 -18.70
C LEU A 476 -23.57 -38.52 -20.24
N PRO A 477 -23.28 -39.67 -20.87
CA PRO A 477 -23.35 -39.75 -22.32
C PRO A 477 -24.80 -39.47 -22.72
N GLU A 478 -24.98 -38.52 -23.65
CA GLU A 478 -26.26 -38.35 -24.33
C GLU A 478 -26.65 -39.71 -24.90
N GLU A 479 -27.78 -40.25 -24.44
CA GLU A 479 -28.36 -41.47 -25.01
C GLU A 479 -28.58 -41.20 -26.50
N GLU A 480 -27.89 -41.96 -27.36
CA GLU A 480 -28.16 -41.98 -28.79
C GLU A 480 -29.65 -42.35 -28.96
N GLU A 481 -30.46 -41.40 -29.43
CA GLU A 481 -31.82 -41.69 -29.87
C GLU A 481 -31.73 -42.70 -31.01
N GLU A 482 -32.14 -43.95 -30.76
CA GLU A 482 -32.37 -44.94 -31.80
C GLU A 482 -33.47 -44.38 -32.73
N GLU A 483 -33.08 -43.99 -33.95
CA GLU A 483 -34.00 -43.74 -35.05
C GLU A 483 -34.66 -45.08 -35.44
N ASP A 484 -35.89 -45.29 -34.95
CA ASP A 484 -36.82 -46.27 -35.50
C ASP A 484 -37.35 -45.74 -36.85
N ASP A 485 -36.87 -46.30 -37.96
CA ASP A 485 -37.47 -46.22 -39.31
C ASP A 485 -37.79 -47.63 -39.86
#